data_AF-A0A7R7ICU9-F1
#
_entry.id   AF-A0A7R7ICU9-F1
#
_cell.length_a   1.000
_cell.length_b   1.000
_cell.length_c   1.000
_cell.angle_alpha   90.00
_cell.angle_beta   90.00
_cell.angle_gamma   90.00
#
_symmetry.space_group_name_H-M   'P 1'
#
loop_
_entity.id
_entity.type
_entity.pdbx_description
1 polymer ?
#
loop_
_entity_poly.entity_id
_entity_poly.type
_entity_poly.pdbx_seq_one_letter_code
_entity_poly.pdbx_strand_id
1 'polypeptide(L)'
;MEKHLASCTQCGANLPSSVINGTVRCEYCDTVYNVYKIEEDDILTEDENGISDIILKLCVDYAAKHCMSLIFGSSLESSDNKFYPKAVIRFHIPSNENIFYIQDCSILGGCRKGFALGKNGIYYRTEQKIIGFMQWNEFKDSSLSMSMGMLYINDLEFNSGATGEAGLILMEQIQESIRLLL
;
A
#
# COMPACT_ATOMS: atom_id res chain seq x y z
N MET A 1 -10.21 -21.95 -12.47
CA MET A 1 -9.95 -21.00 -11.38
C MET A 1 -8.44 -20.93 -11.21
N GLU A 2 -7.80 -19.98 -11.88
CA GLU A 2 -6.35 -19.82 -11.82
C GLU A 2 -5.98 -19.25 -10.45
N LYS A 3 -5.16 -19.98 -9.70
CA LYS A 3 -4.57 -19.47 -8.47
C LYS A 3 -3.56 -18.40 -8.87
N HIS A 4 -3.81 -17.14 -8.52
CA HIS A 4 -2.82 -16.07 -8.65
C HIS A 4 -1.56 -16.47 -7.86
N LEU A 5 -0.51 -16.89 -8.57
CA LEU A 5 0.78 -17.23 -8.00
C LEU A 5 1.56 -15.92 -7.82
N ALA A 6 1.85 -15.55 -6.57
CA ALA A 6 2.78 -14.46 -6.28
C ALA A 6 4.20 -14.83 -6.76
N SER A 7 4.98 -13.87 -7.25
CA SER A 7 6.34 -14.09 -7.79
C SER A 7 7.41 -13.30 -7.04
N CYS A 8 8.44 -13.99 -6.54
CA CYS A 8 9.58 -13.42 -5.81
C CYS A 8 10.20 -12.23 -6.56
N THR A 9 10.31 -11.06 -5.91
CA THR A 9 10.86 -9.85 -6.54
C THR A 9 12.37 -9.90 -6.78
N GLN A 10 13.09 -10.71 -6.01
CA GLN A 10 14.54 -10.80 -6.14
C GLN A 10 14.98 -11.70 -7.30
N CYS A 11 14.22 -12.75 -7.63
CA CYS A 11 14.64 -13.74 -8.62
C CYS A 11 13.55 -14.16 -9.62
N GLY A 12 12.35 -13.59 -9.54
CA GLY A 12 11.21 -13.88 -10.41
C GLY A 12 10.56 -15.26 -10.19
N ALA A 13 11.03 -16.04 -9.22
CA ALA A 13 10.50 -17.38 -9.00
C ALA A 13 9.11 -17.36 -8.35
N ASN A 14 8.25 -18.31 -8.72
CA ASN A 14 6.93 -18.43 -8.12
C ASN A 14 7.03 -18.74 -6.62
N LEU A 15 6.29 -17.99 -5.80
CA LEU A 15 6.13 -18.26 -4.39
C LEU A 15 5.03 -19.31 -4.16
N PRO A 16 5.17 -20.16 -3.13
CA PRO A 16 4.16 -21.16 -2.83
C PRO A 16 2.82 -20.50 -2.48
N SER A 17 1.79 -20.80 -3.29
CA SER A 17 0.41 -20.29 -3.17
C SER A 17 -0.33 -20.71 -1.89
N SER A 18 0.30 -21.49 -1.00
CA SER A 18 -0.33 -22.14 0.16
C SER A 18 -0.10 -21.43 1.50
N VAL A 19 0.70 -20.36 1.55
CA VAL A 19 0.95 -19.67 2.83
C VAL A 19 -0.12 -18.61 3.05
N ILE A 20 -1.08 -18.99 3.89
CA ILE A 20 -2.13 -18.14 4.43
C ILE A 20 -1.58 -17.50 5.69
N ASN A 21 -1.47 -16.17 5.74
CA ASN A 21 -1.03 -15.40 6.92
C ASN A 21 0.28 -15.91 7.54
N GLY A 22 1.39 -15.63 6.87
CA GLY A 22 2.67 -16.09 7.36
C GLY A 22 3.88 -15.54 6.62
N THR A 23 5.04 -15.93 7.13
CA THR A 23 6.31 -15.63 6.50
C THR A 23 6.60 -16.63 5.39
N VAL A 24 6.68 -16.15 4.14
CA VAL A 24 7.06 -16.95 2.97
C VAL A 24 8.54 -16.75 2.70
N ARG A 25 9.30 -17.84 2.60
CA ARG A 25 10.68 -17.80 2.10
C ARG A 25 10.69 -18.25 0.65
N CYS A 26 11.30 -17.47 -0.23
CA CYS A 26 11.58 -17.91 -1.59
C CYS A 26 12.61 -19.04 -1.56
N GLU A 27 12.28 -20.18 -2.14
CA GLU A 27 13.14 -21.37 -2.16
C GLU A 27 14.38 -21.20 -3.06
N TYR A 28 14.40 -20.17 -3.92
CA TYR A 28 15.45 -19.98 -4.93
C TYR A 28 16.49 -18.94 -4.54
N CYS A 29 16.12 -17.93 -3.75
CA CYS A 29 17.03 -16.85 -3.36
C CYS A 29 16.96 -16.51 -1.86
N ASP A 30 16.30 -17.36 -1.07
CA ASP A 30 16.13 -17.25 0.38
C ASP A 30 15.49 -15.94 0.87
N THR A 31 14.95 -15.12 -0.03
CA THR A 31 14.29 -13.87 0.32
C THR A 31 13.02 -14.15 1.10
N VAL A 32 12.82 -13.41 2.19
CA VAL A 32 11.74 -13.63 3.15
C VAL A 32 10.69 -12.53 3.02
N TYR A 33 9.44 -12.92 2.84
CA TYR A 33 8.26 -12.08 2.66
C TYR A 33 7.26 -12.35 3.78
N ASN A 34 6.45 -11.36 4.16
CA ASN A 34 5.25 -11.60 4.96
C ASN A 34 4.05 -11.49 4.04
N VAL A 35 3.29 -12.57 3.90
CA VAL A 35 2.12 -12.66 3.03
C VAL A 35 0.88 -12.78 3.91
N TYR A 36 -0.05 -11.85 3.73
CA TYR A 36 -1.34 -11.85 4.41
C TYR A 36 -2.43 -12.15 3.39
N LYS A 37 -3.32 -13.09 3.72
CA LYS A 37 -4.44 -13.48 2.85
C LYS A 37 -5.55 -12.44 2.99
N ILE A 38 -6.08 -11.98 1.86
CA ILE A 38 -7.35 -11.24 1.81
C ILE A 38 -8.48 -12.25 1.68
N GLU A 39 -9.47 -12.21 2.57
CA GLU A 39 -10.72 -12.96 2.36
C GLU A 39 -11.66 -12.07 1.53
N GLU A 40 -12.22 -12.60 0.43
CA GLU A 40 -13.07 -11.81 -0.50
C GLU A 40 -14.30 -11.20 0.20
N ASP A 41 -14.79 -11.84 1.26
CA ASP A 41 -15.94 -11.38 2.05
C ASP A 41 -15.60 -10.19 2.96
N ASP A 42 -14.32 -9.91 3.22
CA ASP A 42 -13.85 -8.76 4.01
C ASP A 42 -13.62 -7.49 3.15
N ILE A 43 -13.87 -7.55 1.85
CA ILE A 43 -13.56 -6.50 0.86
C ILE A 43 -14.70 -5.48 0.71
N LEU A 44 -15.86 -5.68 1.36
CA LEU A 44 -17.00 -4.77 1.21
C LEU A 44 -16.69 -3.39 1.81
N THR A 45 -16.56 -2.37 0.96
CA THR A 45 -16.44 -0.98 1.41
C THR A 45 -17.76 -0.23 1.19
N GLU A 46 -18.29 0.40 2.25
CA GLU A 46 -19.51 1.21 2.17
C GLU A 46 -19.18 2.64 1.67
N ASP A 47 -18.76 2.80 0.41
CA ASP A 47 -18.68 4.12 -0.22
C ASP A 47 -19.57 4.25 -1.46
N GLU A 48 -20.25 5.40 -1.59
CA GLU A 48 -21.30 5.62 -2.59
C GLU A 48 -20.79 5.56 -4.04
N ASN A 49 -19.49 5.80 -4.22
CA ASN A 49 -18.86 5.96 -5.54
C ASN A 49 -18.00 4.76 -5.95
N GLY A 50 -17.85 3.72 -5.10
CA GLY A 50 -17.01 2.54 -5.36
C GLY A 50 -15.51 2.81 -5.42
N ILE A 51 -15.06 3.96 -4.89
CA ILE A 51 -13.65 4.39 -4.91
C ILE A 51 -12.81 3.46 -4.04
N SER A 52 -13.33 3.11 -2.87
CA SER A 52 -12.67 2.28 -1.89
C SER A 52 -12.48 0.85 -2.41
N ASP A 53 -13.49 0.29 -3.09
CA ASP A 53 -13.40 -1.02 -3.73
C ASP A 53 -12.31 -1.05 -4.83
N ILE A 54 -12.25 -0.02 -5.68
CA ILE A 54 -11.24 0.01 -6.75
C ILE A 54 -9.83 0.24 -6.21
N ILE A 55 -9.65 1.08 -5.18
CA ILE A 55 -8.35 1.28 -4.55
C ILE A 55 -7.89 0.01 -3.85
N LEU A 56 -8.79 -0.64 -3.12
CA LEU A 56 -8.52 -1.91 -2.47
C LEU A 56 -8.07 -2.95 -3.49
N LYS A 57 -8.82 -3.10 -4.59
CA LYS A 57 -8.45 -4.01 -5.69
C LYS A 57 -7.07 -3.70 -6.28
N LEU A 58 -6.80 -2.43 -6.61
CA LEU A 58 -5.51 -2.03 -7.18
C LEU A 58 -4.35 -2.29 -6.24
N CYS A 59 -4.54 -2.01 -4.94
CA CYS A 59 -3.56 -2.36 -3.94
C CYS A 59 -3.35 -3.88 -3.93
N VAL A 60 -4.41 -4.71 -3.95
CA VAL A 60 -4.31 -6.18 -3.90
C VAL A 60 -3.49 -6.70 -5.08
N ASP A 61 -3.84 -6.25 -6.29
CA ASP A 61 -3.14 -6.60 -7.53
C ASP A 61 -1.66 -6.19 -7.46
N TYR A 62 -1.39 -5.01 -6.91
CA TYR A 62 -0.04 -4.50 -6.72
C TYR A 62 0.78 -5.36 -5.73
N ALA A 63 0.21 -5.81 -4.61
CA ALA A 63 0.90 -6.76 -3.72
C ALA A 63 1.28 -8.03 -4.42
N ALA A 64 0.29 -8.63 -5.09
CA ALA A 64 0.44 -9.92 -5.71
C ALA A 64 1.58 -9.88 -6.73
N LYS A 65 1.67 -8.78 -7.48
CA LYS A 65 2.69 -8.57 -8.50
C LYS A 65 4.09 -8.25 -7.93
N HIS A 66 4.17 -7.52 -6.82
CA HIS A 66 5.44 -7.02 -6.28
C HIS A 66 5.90 -7.73 -4.99
N CYS A 67 5.27 -8.85 -4.60
CA CYS A 67 5.56 -9.61 -3.39
C CYS A 67 5.85 -8.74 -2.16
N MET A 68 5.17 -7.62 -2.06
CA MET A 68 5.32 -6.75 -0.90
C MET A 68 4.36 -7.23 0.18
N SER A 69 4.78 -7.07 1.44
CA SER A 69 3.85 -7.22 2.54
C SER A 69 2.80 -6.13 2.45
N LEU A 70 1.68 -6.46 1.84
CA LEU A 70 0.48 -5.64 1.95
C LEU A 70 -0.32 -6.09 3.15
N ILE A 71 -0.90 -5.10 3.79
CA ILE A 71 -1.73 -5.29 4.95
C ILE A 71 -3.13 -4.90 4.46
N PHE A 72 -3.99 -5.90 4.29
CA PHE A 72 -5.38 -5.71 3.91
C PHE A 72 -6.31 -6.14 5.03
N GLY A 73 -7.43 -5.44 5.16
CA GLY A 73 -8.56 -5.81 5.97
C GLY A 73 -9.54 -4.65 6.08
N SER A 74 -10.83 -4.96 6.18
CA SER A 74 -11.93 -4.03 6.53
C SER A 74 -11.71 -3.31 7.87
N SER A 75 -10.74 -3.76 8.67
CA SER A 75 -10.07 -3.00 9.70
C SER A 75 -8.69 -3.61 9.90
N LEU A 76 -7.63 -2.79 9.89
CA LEU A 76 -6.26 -3.24 10.19
C LEU A 76 -6.03 -3.56 11.68
N GLU A 77 -7.10 -3.74 12.46
CA GLU A 77 -7.12 -4.11 13.88
C GLU A 77 -6.44 -5.45 14.23
N SER A 78 -5.85 -6.17 13.27
CA SER A 78 -5.11 -7.40 13.57
C SER A 78 -3.91 -7.12 14.49
N SER A 79 -3.92 -7.76 15.66
CA SER A 79 -2.94 -7.64 16.76
C SER A 79 -1.50 -7.97 16.38
N ASP A 80 -1.28 -8.56 15.20
CA ASP A 80 0.01 -9.13 14.80
C ASP A 80 0.81 -8.20 13.87
N ASN A 81 0.24 -7.05 13.47
CA ASN A 81 0.91 -6.12 12.58
C ASN A 81 1.75 -5.07 13.33
N LYS A 82 3.08 -5.14 13.20
CA LYS A 82 4.01 -4.19 13.83
C LYS A 82 4.08 -2.80 13.16
N PHE A 83 3.51 -2.63 11.97
CA PHE A 83 3.54 -1.37 11.19
C PHE A 83 2.27 -0.56 11.36
N TYR A 84 1.10 -1.20 11.34
CA TYR A 84 -0.20 -0.54 11.53
C TYR A 84 -0.26 0.42 12.74
N PRO A 85 0.02 -0.01 13.99
CA PRO A 85 -0.04 0.89 15.14
C PRO A 85 0.98 2.03 15.03
N LYS A 86 2.10 1.83 14.34
CA LYS A 86 3.10 2.88 14.10
C LYS A 86 2.63 3.88 13.06
N ALA A 87 2.02 3.41 11.97
CA ALA A 87 1.45 4.26 10.93
C ALA A 87 0.30 5.11 11.48
N VAL A 88 -0.64 4.50 12.21
CA VAL A 88 -1.75 5.20 12.87
C VAL A 88 -1.23 6.35 13.73
N ILE A 89 -0.25 6.07 14.60
CA ILE A 89 0.34 7.09 15.48
C ILE A 89 1.16 8.13 14.71
N ARG A 90 1.94 7.74 13.69
CA ARG A 90 2.93 8.64 13.07
C ARG A 90 2.41 9.43 11.89
N PHE A 91 1.38 8.93 11.21
CA PHE A 91 0.70 9.60 10.11
C PHE A 91 -0.61 10.27 10.57
N HIS A 92 -0.93 10.19 11.88
CA HIS A 92 -2.14 10.75 12.50
C HIS A 92 -3.43 10.24 11.86
N ILE A 93 -3.49 8.92 11.64
CA ILE A 93 -4.64 8.28 11.00
C ILE A 93 -5.77 8.15 12.04
N PRO A 94 -7.01 8.57 11.72
CA PRO A 94 -8.17 8.38 12.59
C PRO A 94 -8.40 6.89 12.92
N SER A 95 -8.87 6.61 14.14
CA SER A 95 -9.11 5.22 14.58
C SER A 95 -10.25 4.51 13.85
N ASN A 96 -11.12 5.26 13.19
CA ASN A 96 -12.24 4.75 12.38
C ASN A 96 -11.93 4.73 10.88
N GLU A 97 -10.68 4.96 10.49
CA GLU A 97 -10.25 4.92 9.10
C GLU A 97 -9.99 3.48 8.65
N ASN A 98 -10.48 3.13 7.47
CA ASN A 98 -10.17 1.85 6.84
C ASN A 98 -8.93 2.04 5.99
N ILE A 99 -7.83 1.37 6.34
CA ILE A 99 -6.56 1.48 5.63
C ILE A 99 -6.38 0.28 4.72
N PHE A 100 -6.11 0.54 3.45
CA PHE A 100 -5.90 -0.48 2.41
C PHE A 100 -4.41 -0.75 2.14
N TYR A 101 -3.55 0.25 2.37
CA TYR A 101 -2.12 0.13 2.11
C TYR A 101 -1.31 1.00 3.08
N ILE A 102 -0.13 0.52 3.47
CA ILE A 102 0.88 1.29 4.18
C ILE A 102 2.21 1.12 3.47
N GLN A 103 2.75 2.21 2.95
CA GLN A 103 4.13 2.30 2.50
C GLN A 103 4.98 2.90 3.63
N ASP A 104 5.84 2.07 4.23
CA ASP A 104 6.90 2.56 5.11
C ASP A 104 8.13 2.92 4.27
N CYS A 105 8.54 4.18 4.33
CA CYS A 105 9.71 4.69 3.62
C CYS A 105 10.95 4.81 4.53
N SER A 106 10.86 4.39 5.80
CA SER A 106 11.96 4.54 6.75
C SER A 106 13.01 3.43 6.64
N ILE A 107 14.30 3.81 6.64
CA ILE A 107 15.45 2.90 6.45
C ILE A 107 15.48 1.76 7.47
N LEU A 108 15.07 2.02 8.71
CA LEU A 108 14.99 1.02 9.80
C LEU A 108 13.55 0.57 10.08
N GLY A 109 12.64 0.90 9.18
CA GLY A 109 11.21 0.75 9.38
C GLY A 109 10.65 1.55 10.56
N GLY A 110 9.35 1.35 10.78
CA GLY A 110 8.58 1.97 11.83
C GLY A 110 7.80 3.21 11.41
N CYS A 111 7.59 3.45 10.12
CA CYS A 111 6.68 4.48 9.63
C CYS A 111 7.07 5.90 10.10
N ARG A 112 8.38 6.22 10.16
CA ARG A 112 8.84 7.60 10.44
C ARG A 112 8.54 8.56 9.28
N LYS A 113 8.32 8.00 8.11
CA LYS A 113 8.05 8.65 6.84
C LYS A 113 7.41 7.62 5.90
N GLY A 114 6.66 8.10 4.92
CA GLY A 114 5.87 7.28 4.00
C GLY A 114 4.41 7.71 3.99
N PHE A 115 3.54 6.83 3.53
CA PHE A 115 2.11 7.12 3.39
C PHE A 115 1.26 5.88 3.61
N ALA A 116 -0.02 6.09 3.86
CA ALA A 116 -1.05 5.07 3.94
C ALA A 116 -2.24 5.48 3.06
N LEU A 117 -2.79 4.53 2.30
CA LEU A 117 -3.99 4.71 1.49
C LEU A 117 -5.16 4.20 2.32
N GLY A 118 -6.13 5.08 2.60
CA GLY A 118 -7.35 4.72 3.32
C GLY A 118 -8.62 5.08 2.55
N LYS A 119 -9.77 4.79 3.14
CA LYS A 119 -11.10 5.07 2.56
C LYS A 119 -11.20 6.52 2.11
N ASN A 120 -10.78 7.46 2.96
CA ASN A 120 -10.99 8.88 2.70
C ASN A 120 -9.87 9.56 1.89
N GLY A 121 -8.70 8.94 1.75
CA GLY A 121 -7.55 9.57 1.11
C GLY A 121 -6.20 9.00 1.51
N ILE A 122 -5.17 9.82 1.33
CA ILE A 122 -3.78 9.49 1.57
C ILE A 122 -3.33 10.17 2.87
N TYR A 123 -2.98 9.39 3.87
CA TYR A 123 -2.36 9.85 5.10
C TYR A 123 -0.86 9.76 4.97
N TYR A 124 -0.12 10.81 5.33
CA TYR A 124 1.31 10.82 5.02
C TYR A 124 2.17 11.50 6.06
N ARG A 125 3.46 11.13 5.99
CA ARG A 125 4.54 11.84 6.63
C ARG A 125 5.75 11.91 5.70
N THR A 126 6.15 13.12 5.30
CA THR A 126 7.25 13.31 4.33
C THR A 126 8.63 13.22 4.97
N GLU A 127 9.68 13.26 4.13
CA GLU A 127 11.08 13.39 4.56
C GLU A 127 11.32 14.60 5.48
N GLN A 128 10.67 15.71 5.17
CA GLN A 128 10.73 16.97 5.93
C GLN A 128 9.88 16.93 7.21
N LYS A 129 9.34 15.75 7.58
CA LYS A 129 8.47 15.52 8.74
C LYS A 129 7.14 16.28 8.66
N ILE A 130 6.72 16.68 7.46
CA ILE A 130 5.38 17.24 7.24
C ILE A 130 4.40 16.09 7.38
N ILE A 131 3.41 16.23 8.26
CA ILE A 131 2.34 15.27 8.46
C ILE A 131 1.08 15.88 7.85
N GLY A 132 0.35 15.10 7.07
CA GLY A 132 -0.86 15.60 6.44
C GLY A 132 -1.76 14.49 5.92
N PHE A 133 -2.86 14.96 5.35
CA PHE A 133 -3.90 14.15 4.75
C PHE A 133 -4.29 14.81 3.43
N MET A 134 -4.36 14.01 2.36
CA MET A 134 -4.79 14.43 1.04
C MET A 134 -6.02 13.62 0.66
N GLN A 135 -7.14 14.31 0.42
CA GLN A 135 -8.38 13.64 0.01
C GLN A 135 -8.27 13.10 -1.41
N TRP A 136 -9.05 12.08 -1.75
CA TRP A 136 -9.06 11.55 -3.12
C TRP A 136 -9.40 12.61 -4.18
N ASN A 137 -10.32 13.52 -3.86
CA ASN A 137 -10.68 14.62 -4.77
C ASN A 137 -9.55 15.64 -4.98
N GLU A 138 -8.61 15.77 -4.04
CA GLU A 138 -7.39 16.57 -4.22
C GLU A 138 -6.31 15.77 -4.96
N PHE A 139 -6.18 14.49 -4.63
CA PHE A 139 -5.20 13.61 -5.25
C PHE A 139 -5.42 13.42 -6.75
N LYS A 140 -6.69 13.36 -7.20
CA LYS A 140 -7.03 13.14 -8.62
C LYS A 140 -6.40 14.19 -9.56
N ASP A 141 -6.16 15.41 -9.06
CA ASP A 141 -5.61 16.52 -9.84
C ASP A 141 -4.13 16.81 -9.50
N SER A 142 -3.53 16.02 -8.61
CA SER A 142 -2.14 16.20 -8.18
C SER A 142 -1.14 15.73 -9.24
N SER A 143 0.04 16.36 -9.31
CA SER A 143 1.12 15.91 -10.18
C SER A 143 1.86 14.72 -9.56
N LEU A 144 2.08 13.67 -10.33
CA LEU A 144 2.89 12.51 -9.95
C LEU A 144 4.21 12.52 -10.73
N SER A 145 5.33 12.31 -10.04
CA SER A 145 6.62 12.14 -10.71
C SER A 145 7.61 11.35 -9.87
N MET A 146 8.68 10.90 -10.53
CA MET A 146 9.82 10.23 -9.91
C MET A 146 11.10 10.98 -10.25
N SER A 147 11.93 11.23 -9.23
CA SER A 147 13.27 11.81 -9.42
C SER A 147 14.22 11.31 -8.35
N MET A 148 15.41 10.86 -8.76
CA MET A 148 16.47 10.35 -7.85
C MET A 148 15.98 9.26 -6.86
N GLY A 149 15.04 8.41 -7.27
CA GLY A 149 14.47 7.34 -6.42
C GLY A 149 13.41 7.82 -5.42
N MET A 150 13.01 9.09 -5.50
CA MET A 150 11.97 9.69 -4.68
C MET A 150 10.67 9.81 -5.50
N LEU A 151 9.56 9.43 -4.88
CA LEU A 151 8.21 9.65 -5.38
C LEU A 151 7.74 11.04 -4.95
N TYR A 152 7.18 11.79 -5.89
CA TYR A 152 6.61 13.11 -5.66
C TYR A 152 5.11 13.10 -5.93
N ILE A 153 4.36 13.67 -4.99
CA ILE A 153 2.94 14.04 -5.15
C ILE A 153 2.86 15.55 -4.92
N ASN A 154 2.69 16.33 -5.99
CA ASN A 154 2.98 17.77 -5.97
C ASN A 154 4.41 18.02 -5.43
N ASP A 155 4.55 18.88 -4.41
CA ASP A 155 5.82 19.17 -3.75
C ASP A 155 6.12 18.20 -2.58
N LEU A 156 5.27 17.19 -2.34
CA LEU A 156 5.47 16.22 -1.26
C LEU A 156 6.44 15.11 -1.70
N GLU A 157 7.51 14.95 -0.94
CA GLU A 157 8.61 14.03 -1.25
C GLU A 157 8.58 12.77 -0.37
N PHE A 158 8.64 11.61 -1.02
CA PHE A 158 8.62 10.28 -0.38
C PHE A 158 9.80 9.43 -0.83
N ASN A 159 10.65 8.97 0.11
CA ASN A 159 11.71 8.01 -0.21
C ASN A 159 11.13 6.62 -0.43
N SER A 160 10.72 6.35 -1.66
CA SER A 160 10.12 5.08 -2.04
C SER A 160 11.11 3.92 -2.20
N GLY A 161 12.40 4.14 -1.94
CA GLY A 161 13.44 3.11 -1.98
C GLY A 161 13.51 2.36 -3.31
N ALA A 162 13.89 1.08 -3.28
CA ALA A 162 14.01 0.22 -4.47
C ALA A 162 12.65 -0.09 -5.15
N THR A 163 11.54 0.31 -4.52
CA THR A 163 10.16 0.08 -4.99
C THR A 163 9.54 1.33 -5.61
N GLY A 164 10.32 2.38 -5.87
CA GLY A 164 9.81 3.68 -6.31
C GLY A 164 9.00 3.67 -7.61
N GLU A 165 9.49 3.00 -8.64
CA GLU A 165 8.76 2.89 -9.92
C GLU A 165 7.45 2.11 -9.76
N ALA A 166 7.47 1.03 -8.98
CA ALA A 166 6.29 0.24 -8.68
C ALA A 166 5.26 1.08 -7.90
N GLY A 167 5.71 1.84 -6.90
CA GLY A 167 4.86 2.75 -6.14
C GLY A 167 4.25 3.84 -7.01
N LEU A 168 5.00 4.43 -7.94
CA LEU A 168 4.47 5.39 -8.91
C LEU A 168 3.35 4.76 -9.75
N ILE A 169 3.57 3.56 -10.29
CA ILE A 169 2.56 2.86 -11.12
C ILE A 169 1.27 2.64 -10.33
N LEU A 170 1.35 2.20 -9.07
CA LEU A 170 0.16 2.06 -8.23
C LEU A 170 -0.57 3.40 -8.08
N MET A 171 0.17 4.48 -7.80
CA MET A 171 -0.41 5.81 -7.60
C MET A 171 -1.05 6.36 -8.87
N GLU A 172 -0.44 6.14 -10.04
CA GLU A 172 -1.00 6.50 -11.35
C GLU A 172 -2.29 5.72 -11.65
N GLN A 173 -2.31 4.42 -11.38
CA GLN A 173 -3.51 3.58 -11.59
C GLN A 173 -4.66 3.99 -10.67
N ILE A 174 -4.36 4.32 -9.41
CA ILE A 174 -5.35 4.88 -8.48
C ILE A 174 -5.86 6.21 -9.02
N GLN A 175 -4.96 7.12 -9.40
CA GLN A 175 -5.32 8.45 -9.88
C GLN A 175 -6.23 8.40 -11.13
N GLU A 176 -5.89 7.56 -12.10
CA GLU A 176 -6.70 7.32 -13.30
C GLU A 176 -8.10 6.80 -12.94
N SER A 177 -8.17 5.84 -12.01
CA SER A 177 -9.43 5.21 -11.60
C SER A 177 -10.35 6.19 -10.88
N ILE A 178 -9.83 7.00 -9.97
CA ILE A 178 -10.65 7.96 -9.22
C ILE A 178 -11.09 9.15 -10.07
N ARG A 179 -10.33 9.56 -11.10
CA ARG A 179 -10.76 10.60 -12.06
C ARG A 179 -12.03 10.21 -12.83
N LEU A 180 -12.26 8.91 -13.01
CA LEU A 180 -13.47 8.41 -13.67
C LEU A 180 -14.69 8.38 -12.73
N LEU A 181 -14.45 8.44 -11.41
CA LEU A 181 -15.48 8.28 -10.38
C LEU A 181 -15.83 9.59 -9.62
N LEU A 182 -14.99 10.63 -9.73
CA LEU A 182 -15.13 11.94 -9.06
C LEU A 182 -15.08 13.10 -10.05
#